data_AF-A0A0A9YN96-F1
#
_entry.id   AF-A0A0A9YN96-F1
#
_cell.length_a   1.000
_cell.length_b   1.000
_cell.length_c   1.000
_cell.angle_alpha   90.00
_cell.angle_beta   90.00
_cell.angle_gamma   90.00
#
_symmetry.space_group_name_H-M   'P 1'
#
loop_
_entity.id
_entity.type
_entity.pdbx_description
1 polymer ?
#
loop_
_entity_poly.entity_id
_entity_poly.type
_entity_poly.pdbx_seq_one_letter_code
_entity_poly.pdbx_strand_id
1 'polypeptide(L)'
;MASLAWRGVGVKPILSENDDGSSTLVADIQVHGLWDRERTAFLDNRIINSDAPSYLSQGWTTIANRAAREKHIKYDRAAEALRASFTPLVCSCEGVLHAEFTAFQKRLTNALADKWNKP
;
A
#
# COMPACT_ATOMS: atom_id res chain seq x y z
N MET A 1 13.76 -8.87 7.84
CA MET A 1 14.22 -7.62 7.18
C MET A 1 13.28 -6.44 7.42
N ALA A 2 11.95 -6.55 7.25
CA ALA A 2 11.05 -5.41 7.44
C ALA A 2 11.02 -4.83 8.88
N SER A 3 11.08 -5.70 9.90
CA SER A 3 11.24 -5.29 11.31
C SER A 3 12.56 -4.59 11.61
N LEU A 4 13.55 -4.75 10.73
CA LEU A 4 14.80 -4.02 10.83
C LEU A 4 14.54 -2.55 10.53
N ALA A 5 13.73 -2.20 9.52
CA ALA A 5 13.44 -0.84 9.08
C ALA A 5 12.38 -0.11 9.92
N TRP A 6 11.28 -0.79 10.30
CA TRP A 6 10.18 -0.16 11.04
C TRP A 6 9.62 -1.02 12.17
N ARG A 7 8.92 -0.35 13.09
CA ARG A 7 8.18 -0.98 14.19
C ARG A 7 6.74 -1.26 13.73
N GLY A 8 6.06 -2.17 14.43
CA GLY A 8 4.63 -2.43 14.19
C GLY A 8 4.31 -3.01 12.80
N VAL A 9 5.29 -3.65 12.15
CA VAL A 9 5.07 -4.32 10.87
C VAL A 9 4.21 -5.56 11.09
N GLY A 10 3.08 -5.65 10.39
CA GLY A 10 2.15 -6.75 10.47
C GLY A 10 1.61 -7.12 9.09
N VAL A 11 1.10 -8.34 8.95
CA VAL A 11 0.55 -8.89 7.71
C VAL A 11 -0.93 -9.19 7.94
N LYS A 12 -1.76 -8.94 6.93
CA LYS A 12 -3.22 -9.07 6.99
C LYS A 12 -3.88 -8.31 8.14
N PRO A 13 -3.57 -7.01 8.35
CA PRO A 13 -4.25 -6.22 9.36
C PRO A 13 -5.73 -6.01 9.02
N ILE A 14 -6.56 -6.05 10.04
CA ILE A 14 -8.00 -5.77 9.95
C ILE A 14 -8.20 -4.27 10.18
N LEU A 15 -8.84 -3.59 9.23
CA LEU A 15 -9.13 -2.15 9.30
C LEU A 15 -10.55 -1.86 9.76
N SER A 16 -11.49 -2.76 9.49
CA SER A 16 -12.85 -2.69 10.04
C SER A 16 -13.44 -4.08 10.12
N GLU A 17 -14.03 -4.38 11.28
CA GLU A 17 -14.89 -5.52 11.51
C GLU A 17 -16.32 -4.99 11.54
N ASN A 18 -17.22 -5.65 10.80
CA ASN A 18 -18.63 -5.33 10.85
C ASN A 18 -19.35 -6.48 11.56
N ASP A 19 -20.05 -6.16 12.64
CA ASP A 19 -20.77 -7.14 13.47
C ASP A 19 -22.01 -7.74 12.77
N ASP A 20 -22.40 -7.17 11.61
CA ASP A 20 -23.59 -7.55 10.84
C ASP A 20 -23.33 -8.67 9.80
N GLY A 21 -22.13 -9.24 9.76
CA GLY A 21 -21.73 -10.26 8.78
C GLY A 21 -21.36 -9.72 7.41
N SER A 22 -21.29 -8.39 7.22
CA SER A 22 -20.71 -7.79 6.02
C SER A 22 -19.18 -7.95 5.97
N SER A 23 -18.58 -7.79 4.79
CA SER A 23 -17.17 -8.11 4.55
C SER A 23 -16.22 -7.30 5.44
N THR A 24 -15.43 -7.99 6.26
CA THR A 24 -14.29 -7.42 7.00
C THR A 24 -13.30 -6.79 6.03
N LEU A 25 -12.88 -5.55 6.32
CA LEU A 25 -11.87 -4.89 5.51
C LEU A 25 -10.49 -5.27 6.00
N VAL A 26 -9.76 -6.02 5.18
CA VAL A 26 -8.40 -6.48 5.47
C VAL A 26 -7.45 -5.90 4.41
N ALA A 27 -6.35 -5.29 4.85
CA ALA A 27 -5.25 -4.89 3.98
C ALA A 27 -4.15 -5.95 4.00
N ASP A 28 -3.14 -5.85 3.14
CA ASP A 28 -2.07 -6.86 3.10
C ASP A 28 -1.02 -6.65 4.18
N ILE A 29 -0.63 -5.39 4.43
CA ILE A 29 0.48 -5.03 5.30
C ILE A 29 0.11 -3.80 6.14
N GLN A 30 0.56 -3.76 7.39
CA GLN A 30 0.63 -2.52 8.17
C GLN A 30 2.09 -2.20 8.51
N VAL A 31 2.42 -0.92 8.56
CA VAL A 31 3.73 -0.43 8.99
C VAL A 31 3.54 0.82 9.85
N HIS A 32 4.08 0.84 11.07
CA HIS A 32 4.05 2.03 11.92
C HIS A 32 5.28 2.91 11.68
N GLY A 33 5.08 4.21 11.53
CA GLY A 33 6.18 5.16 11.30
C GLY A 33 6.65 5.27 9.85
N LEU A 34 5.88 4.77 8.88
CA LEU A 34 6.27 4.74 7.48
C LEU A 34 6.32 6.15 6.86
N TRP A 35 5.16 6.82 6.87
CA TRP A 35 4.97 8.17 6.34
C TRP A 35 5.14 9.21 7.43
N ASP A 36 4.38 9.04 8.51
CA ASP A 36 4.46 9.85 9.72
C ASP A 36 4.93 8.99 10.89
N ARG A 37 5.82 9.55 11.72
CA ARG A 37 6.54 8.79 12.75
C ARG A 37 5.62 8.11 13.77
N GLU A 38 4.48 8.71 14.05
CA GLU A 38 3.49 8.26 15.06
C GLU A 38 2.23 7.66 14.42
N ARG A 39 2.22 7.49 13.10
CA ARG A 39 1.05 7.02 12.35
C ARG A 39 1.30 5.65 11.73
N THR A 40 0.31 4.78 11.83
CA THR A 40 0.29 3.52 11.07
C THR A 40 -0.11 3.79 9.63
N ALA A 41 0.56 3.14 8.69
CA ALA A 41 0.19 3.09 7.29
C ALA A 41 -0.23 1.67 6.93
N PHE A 42 -1.41 1.54 6.33
CA PHE A 42 -1.90 0.30 5.72
C PHE A 42 -1.56 0.28 4.24
N LEU A 43 -1.13 -0.88 3.77
CA LEU A 43 -0.69 -1.10 2.40
C LEU A 43 -1.44 -2.30 1.83
N ASP A 44 -1.81 -2.20 0.56
CA ASP A 44 -2.52 -3.25 -0.14
C ASP A 44 -2.03 -3.33 -1.58
N ASN A 45 -1.69 -4.54 -2.03
CA ASN A 45 -1.04 -4.77 -3.30
C ASN A 45 -2.05 -4.99 -4.42
N ARG A 46 -1.73 -4.49 -5.61
CA ARG A 46 -2.47 -4.80 -6.84
C ARG A 46 -1.53 -4.93 -8.02
N ILE A 47 -1.36 -6.17 -8.47
CA ILE A 47 -0.61 -6.50 -9.67
C ILE A 47 -1.57 -6.53 -10.86
N ILE A 48 -1.22 -5.84 -11.94
CA ILE A 48 -2.07 -5.67 -13.12
C ILE A 48 -1.36 -6.19 -14.36
N ASN A 49 -2.02 -7.09 -15.10
CA ASN A 49 -1.62 -7.36 -16.47
C ASN A 49 -2.06 -6.19 -17.36
N SER A 50 -1.14 -5.28 -17.68
CA SER A 50 -1.41 -4.10 -18.51
C SER A 50 -1.73 -4.44 -19.97
N ASP A 51 -1.34 -5.63 -20.42
CA ASP A 51 -1.52 -6.08 -21.81
C ASP A 51 -2.81 -6.88 -22.01
N ALA A 52 -3.64 -6.99 -20.96
CA ALA A 52 -4.92 -7.67 -21.06
C ALA A 52 -5.83 -6.97 -22.10
N PRO A 53 -6.60 -7.72 -22.91
CA PRO A 53 -7.47 -7.15 -23.95
C PRO A 53 -8.42 -6.03 -23.48
N SER A 54 -8.86 -6.10 -22.21
CA SER A 54 -9.71 -5.08 -21.58
C SER A 54 -9.06 -3.70 -21.43
N TYR A 55 -7.73 -3.62 -21.57
CA TYR A 55 -6.93 -2.41 -21.37
C TYR A 55 -6.31 -1.86 -22.67
N LEU A 56 -6.53 -2.50 -23.83
CA LEU A 56 -5.90 -2.12 -25.10
C LEU A 56 -6.04 -0.65 -25.48
N SER A 57 -7.13 0.01 -25.08
CA SER A 57 -7.38 1.42 -25.36
C SER A 57 -6.81 2.39 -24.32
N GLN A 58 -6.12 1.91 -23.28
CA GLN A 58 -5.70 2.70 -22.13
C GLN A 58 -4.19 2.59 -21.93
N GLY A 59 -3.53 3.74 -21.71
CA GLY A 59 -2.12 3.74 -21.30
C GLY A 59 -1.94 3.32 -19.84
N TRP A 60 -0.76 2.78 -19.51
CA TRP A 60 -0.41 2.30 -18.16
C TRP A 60 -0.78 3.29 -17.05
N THR A 61 -0.40 4.57 -17.19
CA THR A 61 -0.70 5.61 -16.19
C THR A 61 -2.19 5.73 -15.88
N THR A 62 -3.05 5.59 -16.89
CA THR A 62 -4.51 5.65 -16.72
C THR A 62 -5.01 4.44 -15.95
N ILE A 63 -4.54 3.25 -16.32
CA ILE A 63 -4.89 1.98 -15.67
C ILE A 63 -4.46 2.00 -14.20
N ALA A 64 -3.22 2.38 -13.94
CA ALA A 64 -2.64 2.44 -12.60
C ALA A 64 -3.35 3.48 -11.70
N ASN A 65 -3.62 4.68 -12.22
CA ASN A 65 -4.33 5.72 -11.46
C ASN A 65 -5.77 5.30 -11.13
N ARG A 66 -6.46 4.67 -12.09
CA ARG A 66 -7.79 4.11 -11.83
C ARG A 66 -7.73 3.04 -10.74
N ALA A 67 -6.77 2.13 -10.83
CA ALA A 67 -6.61 1.05 -9.88
C ALA A 67 -6.28 1.53 -8.46
N ALA A 68 -5.42 2.55 -8.34
CA ALA A 68 -5.09 3.22 -7.08
C ALA A 68 -6.33 3.94 -6.51
N ARG A 69 -7.07 4.68 -7.35
CA ARG A 69 -8.31 5.36 -6.94
C ARG A 69 -9.37 4.39 -6.42
N GLU A 70 -9.56 3.25 -7.08
CA GLU A 70 -10.47 2.20 -6.62
C GLU A 70 -10.09 1.68 -5.22
N LYS A 71 -8.79 1.56 -4.92
CA LYS A 71 -8.30 1.18 -3.58
C LYS A 71 -8.51 2.31 -2.56
N HIS A 72 -8.21 3.56 -2.89
CA HIS A 72 -8.48 4.71 -2.02
C HIS A 72 -9.95 4.80 -1.61
N ILE A 73 -10.87 4.70 -2.58
CA ILE A 73 -12.31 4.66 -2.31
C ILE A 73 -12.68 3.55 -1.32
N LYS A 74 -12.01 2.40 -1.41
CA LYS A 74 -12.28 1.24 -0.55
C LYS A 74 -11.70 1.39 0.87
N TYR A 75 -10.50 1.95 1.01
CA TYR A 75 -9.72 1.85 2.26
C TYR A 75 -9.56 3.16 3.03
N ASP A 76 -9.59 4.33 2.39
CA ASP A 76 -9.20 5.59 3.03
C ASP A 76 -10.05 5.92 4.25
N ARG A 77 -11.37 5.80 4.13
CA ARG A 77 -12.29 6.10 5.24
C ARG A 77 -12.03 5.22 6.47
N ALA A 78 -11.74 3.93 6.26
CA ALA A 78 -11.45 3.00 7.34
C ALA A 78 -10.08 3.29 7.98
N ALA A 79 -9.07 3.60 7.16
CA ALA A 79 -7.76 4.01 7.65
C ALA A 79 -7.85 5.31 8.47
N GLU A 80 -8.58 6.31 7.98
CA GLU A 80 -8.81 7.58 8.68
C GLU A 80 -9.50 7.39 10.03
N ALA A 81 -10.51 6.52 10.12
CA ALA A 81 -11.17 6.18 11.39
C ALA A 81 -10.19 5.63 12.44
N LEU A 82 -9.16 4.91 12.01
CA LEU A 82 -8.07 4.40 12.85
C LEU A 82 -6.93 5.41 13.07
N ARG A 83 -7.11 6.67 12.65
CA ARG A 83 -6.05 7.70 12.58
C ARG A 83 -4.82 7.21 11.82
N ALA A 84 -4.98 6.29 10.87
CA ALA A 84 -3.94 5.69 10.04
C ALA A 84 -4.01 6.21 8.60
N SER A 85 -2.95 6.06 7.83
CA SER A 85 -2.96 6.36 6.38
C SER A 85 -3.08 5.08 5.57
N PHE A 86 -3.52 5.20 4.32
CA PHE A 86 -3.56 4.11 3.35
C PHE A 86 -2.65 4.44 2.16
N THR A 87 -1.99 3.43 1.60
CA THR A 87 -1.20 3.56 0.37
C THR A 87 -1.38 2.33 -0.51
N PRO A 88 -1.94 2.47 -1.72
CA PRO A 88 -2.03 1.37 -2.67
C PRO A 88 -0.66 1.06 -3.30
N LEU A 89 -0.29 -0.21 -3.31
CA LEU A 89 0.92 -0.70 -3.96
C LEU A 89 0.55 -1.30 -5.32
N VAL A 90 0.37 -0.43 -6.31
CA VAL A 90 -0.02 -0.82 -7.68
C VAL A 90 1.21 -0.99 -8.57
N CYS A 91 1.32 -2.16 -9.22
CA CYS A 91 2.35 -2.42 -10.23
C CYS A 91 1.81 -3.24 -11.41
N SER A 92 2.47 -3.13 -12.56
CA SER A 92 2.21 -4.04 -13.67
C SER A 92 2.91 -5.40 -13.44
N CYS A 93 2.51 -6.42 -14.20
CA CYS A 93 3.26 -7.69 -14.24
C CYS A 93 4.73 -7.50 -14.63
N GLU A 94 5.01 -6.52 -15.51
CA GLU A 94 6.35 -6.14 -15.95
C GLU A 94 7.13 -5.28 -14.94
N GLY A 95 6.56 -5.03 -13.76
CA GLY A 95 7.22 -4.27 -12.69
C GLY A 95 7.19 -2.75 -12.84
N VAL A 96 6.37 -2.22 -13.76
CA VAL A 96 6.16 -0.77 -13.85
C VAL A 96 5.32 -0.33 -12.65
N LEU A 97 5.85 0.57 -11.83
CA LEU A 97 5.23 0.97 -10.57
C LEU A 97 4.35 2.20 -10.74
N HIS A 98 3.28 2.27 -9.94
CA HIS A 98 2.57 3.53 -9.68
C HIS A 98 3.41 4.48 -8.82
N ALA A 99 3.06 5.77 -8.82
CA ALA A 99 3.80 6.80 -8.11
C ALA A 99 3.86 6.54 -6.59
N GLU A 100 2.78 6.06 -5.99
CA GLU A 100 2.71 5.78 -4.55
C GLU A 100 3.55 4.57 -4.15
N PHE A 101 3.54 3.50 -4.96
CA PHE A 101 4.44 2.37 -4.76
C PHE A 101 5.91 2.80 -4.92
N THR A 102 6.21 3.64 -5.91
CA THR A 102 7.56 4.21 -6.07
C THR A 102 7.99 5.02 -4.85
N ALA A 103 7.10 5.83 -4.28
CA ALA A 103 7.36 6.59 -3.05
C ALA A 103 7.64 5.64 -1.87
N PHE A 104 6.84 4.58 -1.73
CA PHE A 104 7.03 3.57 -0.70
C PHE A 104 8.41 2.89 -0.83
N GLN A 105 8.78 2.48 -2.03
CA GLN A 105 10.07 1.84 -2.29
C GLN A 105 11.24 2.76 -1.92
N LYS A 106 11.19 4.05 -2.33
CA LYS A 106 12.20 5.04 -1.95
C LYS A 106 12.34 5.18 -0.43
N ARG A 107 11.20 5.25 0.27
CA ARG A 107 11.16 5.35 1.73
C ARG A 107 11.75 4.11 2.42
N LEU A 108 11.45 2.92 1.89
CA LEU A 108 12.00 1.64 2.34
C LEU A 108 13.51 1.57 2.15
N THR A 109 14.00 1.91 0.97
CA THR A 109 15.44 1.91 0.69
C THR A 109 16.19 2.86 1.62
N ASN A 110 15.68 4.08 1.82
CA ASN A 110 16.32 5.05 2.71
C ASN A 110 16.33 4.55 4.17
N ALA A 111 15.20 4.03 4.67
CA ALA A 111 15.12 3.52 6.03
C ALA A 111 16.05 2.31 6.28
N LEU A 112 16.25 1.46 5.27
CA LEU A 112 17.22 0.36 5.34
C LEU A 112 18.66 0.87 5.29
N ALA A 113 18.97 1.82 4.40
CA ALA A 113 20.30 2.41 4.29
C ALA A 113 20.75 3.09 5.60
N ASP A 114 19.86 3.85 6.23
CA ASP A 114 20.09 4.52 7.52
C ASP A 114 20.40 3.55 8.66
N LYS A 115 19.99 2.28 8.54
CA LYS A 115 20.23 1.25 9.54
C LYS A 115 21.42 0.37 9.22
N TRP A 116 21.73 0.21 7.93
CA TRP A 116 22.88 -0.55 7.48
C TRP A 116 24.20 0.12 7.87
N ASN A 117 24.25 1.46 7.90
CA ASN A 117 25.44 2.24 8.24
C ASN A 117 25.61 2.52 9.75
N LYS A 118 24.89 1.81 10.62
CA LYS A 118 25.05 1.93 12.08
C LYS A 118 25.80 0.70 12.60
N PRO A 119 26.86 0.86 13.43
CA PRO A 119 27.61 -0.26 13.99
C PRO A 119 26.75 -1.14 14.91
#